data_AF-A0A1B0DFX3-F1
#
_entry.id   AF-A0A1B0DFX3-F1
#
_cell.length_a   1.000
_cell.length_b   1.000
_cell.length_c   1.000
_cell.angle_alpha   90.00
_cell.angle_beta   90.00
_cell.angle_gamma   90.00
#
_symmetry.space_group_name_H-M   'P 1'
#
loop_
_entity.id
_entity.type
_entity.pdbx_description
1 polymer ?
#
loop_
_entity_poly.entity_id
_entity_poly.type
_entity_poly.pdbx_seq_one_letter_code
_entity_poly.pdbx_strand_id
1 'polypeptide(L)'
;MLTITDFIKILQMYYTSANCSMDQLEEHKLDTWRDVLKNQVVPLVSIGPDASLFDAIKTLIHNRIHRLPVIDPLTGNVLYILTHKRILRFLFLYTDFQDK
;
A
#
# COMPACT_ATOMS: atom_id res chain seq x y z
N MET A 1 1.26 2.50 5.23
CA MET A 1 0.38 3.20 4.27
C MET A 1 -1.06 2.82 4.60
N LEU A 2 -2.03 3.73 4.56
CA LEU A 2 -3.43 3.33 4.70
C LEU A 2 -3.97 2.80 3.36
N THR A 3 -4.60 1.64 3.40
CA THR A 3 -5.06 0.86 2.24
C THR A 3 -6.43 0.24 2.50
N ILE A 4 -7.00 -0.39 1.48
CA ILE A 4 -8.26 -1.14 1.61
C ILE A 4 -8.11 -2.30 2.61
N THR A 5 -6.92 -2.88 2.74
CA THR A 5 -6.66 -3.95 3.73
C THR A 5 -6.88 -3.44 5.16
N ASP A 6 -6.47 -2.21 5.46
CA ASP A 6 -6.70 -1.59 6.76
C ASP A 6 -8.20 -1.39 7.00
N PHE A 7 -8.94 -0.94 5.99
CA PHE A 7 -10.40 -0.79 6.07
C PHE A 7 -11.11 -2.13 6.31
N ILE A 8 -10.73 -3.20 5.61
CA ILE A 8 -11.29 -4.54 5.84
C ILE A 8 -11.05 -5.00 7.28
N LYS A 9 -9.84 -4.79 7.81
CA LYS A 9 -9.50 -5.13 9.19
C LYS A 9 -10.32 -4.34 10.19
N ILE A 10 -10.48 -3.04 9.97
CA ILE A 10 -11.33 -2.18 10.79
C ILE A 10 -12.76 -2.71 10.82
N LEU A 11 -13.34 -3.01 9.65
CA LEU A 11 -14.68 -3.59 9.58
C LEU A 11 -14.76 -4.92 10.35
N GLN A 12 -13.77 -5.80 10.20
CA GLN A 12 -13.73 -7.08 10.93
C GLN A 12 -13.62 -6.92 12.45
N MET A 13 -12.95 -5.86 12.93
CA MET A 13 -12.80 -5.61 14.37
C MET A 13 -14.09 -5.11 15.01
N TYR A 14 -14.86 -4.28 14.30
CA TYR A 14 -16.05 -3.62 14.84
C TYR A 14 -17.35 -4.35 14.48
N TYR A 15 -17.35 -5.17 13.43
CA TYR A 15 -18.49 -5.99 13.07
C TYR A 15 -18.68 -7.14 14.06
N THR A 16 -19.76 -7.07 14.85
CA THR A 16 -20.13 -8.10 15.84
C THR A 16 -21.37 -8.90 15.45
N SER A 17 -22.37 -8.28 14.80
CA SER A 17 -23.58 -8.98 14.33
C SER A 17 -24.27 -8.19 13.22
N ALA A 18 -25.20 -8.80 12.49
CA ALA A 18 -25.91 -8.17 11.37
C ALA A 18 -26.73 -6.92 11.76
N ASN A 19 -27.09 -6.80 13.05
CA ASN A 19 -27.88 -5.69 13.57
C ASN A 19 -27.03 -4.63 14.30
N CYS A 20 -25.70 -4.76 14.33
CA CYS A 20 -24.87 -3.75 15.00
C CYS A 20 -24.82 -2.47 14.16
N SER A 21 -25.05 -1.32 14.82
CA SER A 21 -24.77 -0.03 14.18
C SER A 21 -23.27 0.19 14.09
N MET A 22 -22.83 0.78 12.97
CA MET A 22 -21.42 1.08 12.69
C MET A 22 -21.10 2.57 12.82
N ASP A 23 -22.00 3.37 13.41
CA ASP A 23 -21.88 4.84 13.52
C ASP A 23 -20.55 5.28 14.15
N GLN A 24 -20.03 4.51 15.10
CA GLN A 24 -18.74 4.77 15.77
C GLN A 24 -17.54 4.79 14.79
N LEU A 25 -17.61 4.09 13.65
CA LEU A 25 -16.56 4.10 12.64
C LEU A 25 -16.40 5.49 12.01
N GLU A 26 -17.48 6.26 11.91
CA GLU A 26 -17.49 7.59 11.30
C GLU A 26 -16.88 8.66 12.22
N GLU A 27 -16.88 8.43 13.53
CA GLU A 27 -16.29 9.34 14.52
C GLU A 27 -14.75 9.28 14.54
N HIS A 28 -14.17 8.18 14.06
CA HIS A 28 -12.74 7.97 14.06
C HIS A 28 -12.01 8.77 12.98
N LYS A 29 -10.85 9.34 13.36
CA LYS A 29 -9.91 10.01 12.46
C LYS A 29 -8.73 9.10 12.08
N LEU A 30 -8.00 9.44 11.02
CA LEU A 30 -6.87 8.65 10.49
C LEU A 30 -5.78 8.35 11.53
N ASP A 31 -5.48 9.31 12.39
CA ASP A 31 -4.55 9.17 13.52
C ASP A 31 -5.07 8.15 14.54
N THR A 32 -6.34 8.26 14.96
CA THR A 32 -6.95 7.29 15.88
C THR A 32 -6.98 5.87 15.30
N TRP A 33 -7.25 5.73 14.00
CA TRP A 33 -7.19 4.45 13.31
C TRP A 33 -5.79 3.82 13.31
N ARG A 34 -4.75 4.65 13.22
CA ARG A 34 -3.37 4.15 13.32
C ARG A 34 -3.04 3.61 14.69
N ASP A 35 -3.57 4.21 15.75
CA ASP A 35 -3.39 3.70 17.11
C ASP A 35 -4.11 2.36 17.31
N VAL A 36 -5.34 2.24 16.80
CA VAL A 36 -6.09 0.96 16.81
C VAL A 36 -5.34 -0.13 16.06
N LEU A 37 -4.72 0.20 14.92
CA LEU A 37 -3.98 -0.75 14.09
C LEU A 37 -2.51 -0.92 14.50
N LYS A 38 -2.02 -0.23 15.54
CA LYS A 38 -0.58 -0.06 15.84
C LYS A 38 0.22 -1.35 15.93
N ASN A 39 -0.37 -2.42 16.47
CA ASN A 39 0.27 -3.73 16.62
C ASN A 39 0.33 -4.55 15.31
N GLN A 40 -0.30 -4.06 14.24
CA GLN A 40 -0.39 -4.73 12.94
C GLN A 40 0.24 -3.93 11.80
N VAL A 41 0.69 -2.70 12.06
CA VAL A 41 1.27 -1.82 11.04
C VAL A 41 2.75 -2.13 10.88
N VAL A 42 3.12 -2.61 9.69
CA VAL A 42 4.52 -2.74 9.28
C VAL A 42 5.08 -1.33 9.04
N PRO A 43 6.35 -1.05 9.41
CA PRO A 43 7.01 0.21 9.08
C PRO A 43 6.84 0.58 7.59
N LEU A 44 6.76 1.87 7.30
CA LEU A 44 6.62 2.34 5.93
C LEU A 44 7.87 1.95 5.13
N VAL A 45 7.67 1.16 4.08
CA VAL A 45 8.69 0.86 3.08
C VAL A 45 8.46 1.77 1.87
N SER A 46 9.51 2.43 1.42
CA SER A 46 9.51 3.32 0.25
C SER A 46 10.75 3.10 -0.60
N ILE A 47 10.75 3.66 -1.82
CA ILE A 47 11.88 3.61 -2.74
C ILE A 47 12.17 5.00 -3.32
N GLY A 48 13.43 5.28 -3.65
CA GLY A 48 13.82 6.51 -4.35
C GLY A 48 13.45 6.47 -5.84
N PRO A 49 13.27 7.64 -6.50
CA PRO A 49 12.92 7.70 -7.91
C PRO A 49 14.01 7.13 -8.85
N ASP A 50 15.28 7.21 -8.45
CA ASP A 50 16.43 6.74 -9.25
C ASP A 50 16.70 5.23 -9.09
N ALA A 51 15.93 4.53 -8.24
CA ALA A 51 16.07 3.10 -8.06
C ALA A 51 15.53 2.31 -9.25
N SER A 52 16.08 1.12 -9.49
CA SER A 52 15.66 0.30 -10.63
C SER A 52 14.26 -0.29 -10.44
N LEU A 53 13.58 -0.58 -11.55
CA LEU A 53 12.30 -1.30 -11.52
C LEU A 53 12.45 -2.70 -10.89
N PHE A 54 13.61 -3.33 -11.06
CA PHE A 54 13.93 -4.61 -10.44
C PHE A 54 13.95 -4.50 -8.90
N ASP A 55 14.59 -3.47 -8.36
CA ASP A 55 14.61 -3.22 -6.90
C ASP A 55 13.20 -2.94 -6.38
N ALA A 56 12.39 -2.22 -7.16
CA ALA A 56 10.99 -1.96 -6.80
C ALA A 56 10.16 -3.25 -6.74
N ILE A 57 10.29 -4.14 -7.73
CA ILE A 57 9.63 -5.46 -7.76
C ILE A 57 10.11 -6.31 -6.58
N LYS A 58 11.42 -6.37 -6.34
CA LYS A 58 12.01 -7.11 -5.23
C LYS A 58 11.46 -6.63 -3.90
N THR A 59 11.39 -5.31 -3.69
CA THR A 59 10.86 -4.67 -2.49
C THR A 59 9.39 -5.02 -2.26
N LEU A 60 8.55 -4.94 -3.31
CA LEU A 60 7.13 -5.32 -3.23
C LEU A 60 6.96 -6.78 -2.77
N ILE A 61 7.73 -7.70 -3.34
CA ILE A 61 7.65 -9.14 -3.05
C ILE A 61 8.15 -9.46 -1.65
N HIS A 62 9.35 -8.99 -1.28
CA HIS A 62 9.98 -9.33 0.00
C HIS A 62 9.17 -8.80 1.19
N ASN A 63 8.63 -7.60 1.07
CA ASN A 63 7.82 -6.99 2.12
C ASN A 63 6.34 -7.42 2.08
N ARG A 64 5.95 -8.23 1.07
CA ARG A 64 4.56 -8.67 0.84
C ARG A 64 3.57 -7.50 0.80
N ILE A 65 3.95 -6.41 0.14
CA ILE A 65 3.14 -5.19 0.01
C ILE A 65 2.70 -4.99 -1.44
N HIS A 66 1.49 -4.48 -1.64
CA HIS A 66 0.93 -4.26 -2.97
C HIS A 66 1.21 -2.87 -3.55
N ARG A 67 1.63 -1.93 -2.70
CA ARG A 67 1.79 -0.51 -3.00
C ARG A 67 3.12 -0.03 -2.45
N LEU A 68 3.99 0.50 -3.30
CA LEU A 68 5.30 1.01 -2.94
C LEU A 68 5.38 2.51 -3.25
N PRO A 69 5.39 3.40 -2.24
CA PRO A 69 5.65 4.82 -2.44
C PRO A 69 7.02 5.06 -3.07
N VAL A 70 7.04 5.92 -4.09
CA VAL A 70 8.25 6.55 -4.61
C VAL A 70 8.37 7.91 -3.94
N ILE A 71 9.44 8.12 -3.17
CA ILE A 71 9.66 9.32 -2.37
C ILE A 71 10.99 9.94 -2.78
N ASP A 72 10.98 11.24 -3.06
CA ASP A 72 12.20 12.00 -3.28
C ASP A 72 12.98 12.13 -1.96
N PRO A 73 14.22 11.60 -1.87
CA PRO A 73 14.99 11.67 -0.63
C PRO A 73 15.45 13.10 -0.27
N LEU A 74 15.52 14.03 -1.23
CA LEU A 74 15.98 15.39 -0.98
C LEU A 74 14.88 16.26 -0.37
N THR A 75 13.68 16.17 -0.91
CA THR A 75 12.53 17.01 -0.48
C THR A 75 11.59 16.29 0.48
N GLY A 76 11.60 14.96 0.51
CA GLY A 76 10.63 14.14 1.23
C GLY A 76 9.27 14.04 0.52
N ASN A 77 9.14 14.59 -0.69
CA ASN A 77 7.88 14.58 -1.43
C ASN A 77 7.52 13.18 -1.92
N VAL A 78 6.24 12.83 -1.81
CA VAL A 78 5.69 11.60 -2.39
C VAL A 78 5.43 11.85 -3.87
N LEU A 79 6.23 11.24 -4.73
CA LEU A 79 6.14 11.43 -6.18
C LEU A 79 5.09 10.52 -6.83
N TYR A 80 5.02 9.26 -6.38
CA TYR A 80 4.12 8.27 -6.97
C TYR A 80 3.85 7.08 -6.04
N ILE A 81 2.81 6.29 -6.33
CA ILE A 81 2.55 4.99 -5.69
C ILE A 81 2.63 3.90 -6.74
N LEU A 82 3.72 3.13 -6.71
CA LEU A 82 3.94 2.03 -7.63
C LEU A 82 3.12 0.80 -7.20
N THR A 83 2.56 0.08 -8.18
CA THR A 83 1.76 -1.12 -7.96
C THR A 83 2.16 -2.21 -8.94
N HIS A 84 2.00 -3.48 -8.55
CA HIS A 84 2.22 -4.63 -9.44
C HIS A 84 1.53 -4.46 -10.80
N LYS A 85 0.26 -4.03 -10.82
CA LYS A 85 -0.50 -3.82 -12.05
C LYS A 85 0.16 -2.81 -13.00
N ARG A 86 0.72 -1.72 -12.46
CA ARG A 86 1.36 -0.67 -13.27
C ARG A 86 2.71 -1.14 -13.81
N ILE A 87 3.48 -1.85 -12.99
CA ILE A 87 4.74 -2.48 -13.41
C ILE A 87 4.48 -3.48 -14.53
N LEU A 88 3.55 -4.42 -14.35
CA LEU A 88 3.21 -5.42 -15.36
C LEU A 88 2.70 -4.78 -16.66
N ARG A 89 1.86 -3.74 -16.56
CA ARG A 89 1.42 -2.99 -17.74
C ARG A 89 2.57 -2.29 -18.45
N PHE A 90 3.52 -1.72 -17.70
CA PHE A 90 4.71 -1.11 -18.28
C PHE A 90 5.56 -2.15 -19.02
N LEU A 91 5.86 -3.28 -18.38
CA LEU A 91 6.58 -4.37 -19.03
C LEU A 91 5.85 -4.83 -20.29
N PHE A 92 4.55 -5.13 -20.21
CA PHE A 92 3.74 -5.50 -21.37
C PHE A 92 3.84 -4.54 -22.56
N LEU A 93 3.89 -3.23 -22.30
CA LEU A 93 3.93 -2.22 -23.35
C LEU A 93 5.33 -1.97 -23.93
N TYR A 94 6.38 -2.21 -23.15
CA TYR A 94 7.74 -1.75 -23.47
C TYR A 94 8.80 -2.86 -23.52
N THR A 95 8.45 -4.09 -23.16
CA THR A 95 9.30 -5.26 -23.39
C THR A 95 8.71 -6.07 -24.54
N ASP A 96 9.45 -6.21 -25.63
CA ASP A 96 9.09 -7.10 -26.73
C ASP A 96 9.12 -8.55 -26.21
N PHE A 97 7.95 -9.11 -25.95
CA PHE A 97 7.76 -10.55 -25.88
C PHE A 97 7.71 -11.09 -27.31
N GLN A 98 8.80 -10.95 -28.07
CA GLN A 98 8.96 -11.79 -29.25
C GLN A 98 9.18 -13.22 -28.75
N ASP A 99 8.19 -14.07 -28.98
CA ASP A 99 8.27 -15.51 -28.74
C ASP A 99 9.55 -16.05 -29.39
N LYS A 100 10.54 -16.38 -28.55
CA LYS A 100 11.70 -17.18 -28.93
C LYS A 100 11.42 -18.65 -28.70
#